data_AF-A0A7S0B3W3-F1
#
_entry.id   AF-A0A7S0B3W3-F1
#
_cell.length_a   1.000
_cell.length_b   1.000
_cell.length_c   1.000
_cell.angle_alpha   90.00
_cell.angle_beta   90.00
_cell.angle_gamma   90.00
#
_symmetry.space_group_name_H-M   'P 1'
#
loop_
_entity.id
_entity.type
_entity.pdbx_description
1 polymer ?
#
loop_
_entity_poly.entity_id
_entity_poly.type
_entity_poly.pdbx_seq_one_letter_code
_entity_poly.pdbx_strand_id
1 'polypeptide(L)'
;VVREAKPKSVTWHQLTDKVHRIDHHAILVTSGLTGDSAALADMLRATCLNSRMMNGEHPTLKEIAEAVGSTQHQLTRTDGRRPFGVSAAVIGIDPIPCLGFDSNMNIAGDDDRTANRSVKLPPPGAPTLYRSDPGGTVDRCDYCAIGRGAEKAMGALESIMKDYNSKDNTNEDEGLSTERHILAEVIAKVATAAFNSEGDSPSAEEDNDVDIDDSMPRVLDIWFISTGPKNRGGARFRVARSVNRESMDEASEKLIQ
;
A
#
# COMPACT_ATOMS: atom_id res chain seq x y z
N VAL A 1 4.70 -19.80 -8.33
CA VAL A 1 3.73 -20.06 -9.43
C VAL A 1 2.73 -18.92 -9.50
N VAL A 2 2.89 -18.01 -10.48
CA VAL A 2 2.00 -16.84 -10.64
C VAL A 2 0.59 -17.31 -10.99
N ARG A 3 -0.41 -16.83 -10.26
CA ARG A 3 -1.82 -17.12 -10.54
C ARG A 3 -2.59 -15.81 -10.55
N GLU A 4 -3.59 -15.72 -11.42
CA GLU A 4 -4.65 -14.73 -11.26
C GLU A 4 -5.30 -14.98 -9.90
N ALA A 5 -5.41 -13.94 -9.07
CA ALA A 5 -6.08 -14.04 -7.78
C ALA A 5 -7.58 -14.16 -8.00
N LYS A 6 -8.02 -15.32 -8.50
CA LYS A 6 -9.43 -15.65 -8.52
C LYS A 6 -9.86 -15.82 -7.07
N PRO A 7 -10.93 -15.13 -6.62
CA PRO A 7 -11.50 -15.41 -5.31
C PRO A 7 -11.89 -16.89 -5.32
N LYS A 8 -11.15 -17.73 -4.57
CA LYS A 8 -11.56 -19.11 -4.39
C LYS A 8 -12.92 -19.06 -3.69
N SER A 9 -13.86 -19.76 -4.28
CA SER A 9 -15.22 -20.02 -3.81
C SER A 9 -15.43 -19.81 -2.30
N VAL A 10 -16.34 -18.88 -1.99
CA VAL A 10 -17.27 -18.88 -0.83
C VAL A 10 -16.68 -18.65 0.57
N THR A 11 -15.36 -18.50 0.75
CA THR A 11 -14.83 -18.07 2.06
C THR A 11 -13.98 -16.82 1.90
N TRP A 12 -14.60 -15.67 2.16
CA TRP A 12 -14.01 -14.32 2.10
C TRP A 12 -12.82 -14.07 3.06
N HIS A 13 -12.32 -15.11 3.73
CA HIS A 13 -11.36 -15.05 4.83
C HIS A 13 -9.91 -15.42 4.45
N GLN A 14 -9.58 -15.61 3.17
CA GLN A 14 -8.20 -15.97 2.76
C GLN A 14 -7.66 -15.17 1.57
N LEU A 15 -7.87 -13.85 1.56
CA LEU A 15 -6.70 -13.00 1.32
C LEU A 15 -5.82 -13.15 2.58
N THR A 16 -4.50 -13.15 2.44
CA THR A 16 -3.58 -13.26 3.58
C THR A 16 -4.00 -12.31 4.72
N ASP A 17 -3.73 -12.64 5.99
CA ASP A 17 -4.13 -11.86 7.20
C ASP A 17 -3.71 -10.37 7.21
N LYS A 18 -3.05 -9.91 6.15
CA LYS A 18 -2.49 -8.58 5.94
C LYS A 18 -3.22 -7.78 4.85
N VAL A 19 -3.97 -8.42 3.94
CA VAL A 19 -4.66 -7.73 2.83
C VAL A 19 -6.17 -7.90 2.98
N HIS A 20 -6.88 -6.81 3.23
CA HIS A 20 -8.30 -6.80 3.52
C HIS A 20 -9.03 -5.98 2.46
N ARG A 21 -9.99 -6.60 1.76
CA ARG A 21 -10.94 -5.82 0.95
C ARG A 21 -11.90 -5.09 1.89
N ILE A 22 -11.93 -3.76 1.81
CA ILE A 22 -12.81 -2.91 2.63
C ILE A 22 -14.06 -2.53 1.85
N ASP A 23 -13.89 -2.09 0.60
CA ASP A 23 -14.99 -1.81 -0.32
C ASP A 23 -14.67 -2.33 -1.74
N HIS A 24 -15.58 -2.13 -2.70
CA HIS A 24 -15.40 -2.53 -4.09
C HIS A 24 -14.21 -1.84 -4.75
N HIS A 25 -13.93 -0.60 -4.38
CA HIS A 25 -12.90 0.25 -4.95
C HIS A 25 -11.69 0.49 -4.02
N ALA A 26 -11.70 -0.11 -2.81
CA ALA A 26 -10.72 0.14 -1.76
C ALA A 26 -10.23 -1.14 -1.06
N ILE A 27 -8.92 -1.23 -0.86
CA ILE A 27 -8.23 -2.31 -0.14
C ILE A 27 -7.37 -1.70 0.96
N LEU A 28 -7.33 -2.39 2.09
CA LEU A 28 -6.47 -2.09 3.22
C LEU A 28 -5.35 -3.13 3.27
N VAL A 29 -4.11 -2.67 3.27
CA VAL A 29 -2.93 -3.47 3.53
C VAL A 29 -2.40 -3.09 4.90
N THR A 30 -2.18 -4.06 5.78
CA THR A 30 -1.68 -3.83 7.13
C THR A 30 -0.38 -4.58 7.39
N SER A 31 0.43 -4.03 8.29
CA SER A 31 1.55 -4.73 8.88
C SER A 31 1.60 -4.46 10.37
N GLY A 32 1.79 -5.51 11.16
CA GLY A 32 1.74 -5.46 12.62
C GLY A 32 0.91 -6.62 13.19
N LEU A 33 0.17 -6.34 14.25
CA LEU A 33 -0.69 -7.34 14.91
C LEU A 33 -1.88 -7.72 14.01
N THR A 34 -2.04 -9.02 13.75
CA THR A 34 -3.12 -9.54 12.88
C THR A 34 -4.51 -9.32 13.47
N GLY A 35 -4.68 -9.48 14.79
CA GLY A 35 -5.94 -9.22 15.48
C GLY A 35 -6.41 -7.76 15.33
N ASP A 36 -5.47 -6.81 15.44
CA ASP A 36 -5.72 -5.39 15.24
C ASP A 36 -6.05 -5.06 13.79
N SER A 37 -5.37 -5.74 12.86
CA SER A 37 -5.62 -5.59 11.42
C SER A 37 -7.04 -5.98 11.06
N ALA A 38 -7.50 -7.13 11.56
CA ALA A 38 -8.85 -7.62 11.33
C ALA A 38 -9.90 -6.68 11.96
N ALA A 39 -9.69 -6.26 13.22
CA ALA A 39 -10.57 -5.33 13.89
C ALA A 39 -10.67 -3.98 13.14
N LEU A 40 -9.55 -3.44 12.68
CA LEU A 40 -9.51 -2.22 11.88
C LEU A 40 -10.26 -2.40 10.55
N ALA A 41 -10.05 -3.52 9.86
CA ALA A 41 -10.76 -3.82 8.61
C ALA A 41 -12.28 -3.91 8.80
N ASP A 42 -12.75 -4.55 9.87
CA ASP A 42 -14.18 -4.69 10.16
C ASP A 42 -14.84 -3.37 10.52
N MET A 43 -14.16 -2.51 11.29
CA MET A 43 -14.65 -1.16 11.56
C MET A 43 -14.75 -0.33 10.29
N LEU A 44 -13.75 -0.39 9.40
CA LEU A 44 -13.78 0.36 8.15
C LEU A 44 -14.86 -0.14 7.20
N ARG A 45 -15.12 -1.46 7.14
CA ARG A 45 -16.25 -2.01 6.38
C ARG A 45 -17.57 -1.47 6.89
N ALA A 46 -17.74 -1.38 8.21
CA ALA A 46 -18.93 -0.79 8.81
C ALA A 46 -19.05 0.71 8.46
N THR A 47 -17.95 1.47 8.52
CA THR A 47 -17.92 2.88 8.10
C THR A 47 -18.32 3.04 6.64
N CYS A 48 -17.78 2.22 5.73
CA CYS A 48 -18.10 2.29 4.31
C CYS A 48 -19.55 1.95 4.02
N LEU A 49 -20.09 0.94 4.71
CA LEU A 49 -21.50 0.58 4.61
C LEU A 49 -22.39 1.70 5.12
N ASN A 50 -22.04 2.32 6.25
CA ASN A 50 -22.79 3.41 6.84
C ASN A 50 -22.81 4.64 5.92
N SER A 51 -21.67 5.05 5.36
CA SER A 51 -21.60 6.15 4.38
C SER A 51 -22.50 5.89 3.18
N ARG A 52 -22.56 4.65 2.68
CA ARG A 52 -23.45 4.28 1.58
C ARG A 52 -24.92 4.35 1.95
N MET A 53 -25.28 3.95 3.17
CA MET A 53 -26.65 4.01 3.66
C MET A 53 -27.10 5.45 3.91
N MET A 54 -26.20 6.32 4.39
CA MET A 54 -26.51 7.72 4.72
C MET A 54 -26.49 8.63 3.49
N ASN A 55 -25.47 8.50 2.65
CA ASN A 55 -25.21 9.43 1.54
C ASN A 55 -25.63 8.86 0.18
N GLY A 56 -25.94 7.56 0.10
CA GLY A 56 -26.26 6.89 -1.17
C GLY A 56 -25.05 6.61 -2.07
N GLU A 57 -23.85 7.03 -1.66
CA GLU A 57 -22.62 6.95 -2.45
C GLU A 57 -21.52 6.15 -1.74
N HIS A 58 -20.57 5.63 -2.50
CA HIS A 58 -19.38 5.01 -1.93
C HIS A 58 -18.48 6.08 -1.31
N PRO A 59 -17.89 5.82 -0.13
CA PRO A 59 -16.94 6.76 0.46
C PRO A 59 -15.70 6.90 -0.42
N THR A 60 -15.13 8.10 -0.47
CA THR A 60 -13.86 8.34 -1.15
C THR A 60 -12.71 7.70 -0.39
N LEU A 61 -11.59 7.41 -1.06
CA LEU A 61 -10.40 6.85 -0.42
C LEU A 61 -9.81 7.81 0.62
N LYS A 62 -9.96 9.11 0.41
CA LYS A 62 -9.60 10.13 1.40
C LYS A 62 -10.43 9.97 2.68
N GLU A 63 -11.75 9.85 2.57
CA GLU A 63 -12.63 9.66 3.73
C GLU A 63 -12.34 8.34 4.45
N ILE A 64 -12.06 7.27 3.70
CA ILE A 64 -11.65 5.98 4.28
C ILE A 64 -10.33 6.16 5.06
N ALA A 65 -9.35 6.85 4.47
CA ALA A 65 -8.06 7.07 5.11
C ALA A 65 -8.19 7.94 6.36
N GLU A 66 -8.98 9.02 6.32
CA GLU A 66 -9.30 9.84 7.49
C GLU A 66 -10.01 9.03 8.58
N ALA A 67 -10.91 8.12 8.20
CA ALA A 67 -11.56 7.21 9.15
C ALA A 67 -10.55 6.26 9.82
N VAL A 68 -9.55 5.76 9.09
CA VAL A 68 -8.44 4.96 9.66
C VAL A 68 -7.71 5.78 10.71
N GLY A 69 -7.23 6.97 10.34
CA GLY A 69 -6.46 7.85 11.22
C GLY A 69 -7.23 8.27 12.46
N SER A 70 -8.50 8.66 12.27
CA SER A 70 -9.41 9.04 13.36
C SER A 70 -9.65 7.88 14.33
N THR A 71 -9.85 6.66 13.81
CA THR A 71 -10.04 5.47 14.66
C THR A 71 -8.76 5.12 15.44
N GLN A 72 -7.59 5.18 14.79
CA GLN A 72 -6.30 4.96 15.45
C GLN A 72 -6.04 6.02 16.51
N HIS A 73 -6.27 7.30 16.19
CA HIS A 73 -6.10 8.42 17.11
C HIS A 73 -7.06 8.36 18.30
N GLN A 74 -8.31 7.95 18.10
CA GLN A 74 -9.29 7.86 19.18
C GLN A 74 -8.88 6.86 20.25
N LEU A 75 -8.25 5.74 19.85
CA LEU A 75 -7.75 4.74 20.80
C LEU A 75 -6.59 5.25 21.65
N THR A 76 -5.77 6.19 21.17
CA THR A 76 -4.66 6.75 21.97
C THR A 76 -5.16 7.74 23.03
N ARG A 77 -6.35 8.33 22.82
CA ARG A 77 -6.96 9.30 23.72
C ARG A 77 -7.92 8.69 24.74
N THR A 78 -8.36 7.46 24.50
CA THR A 78 -9.30 6.77 25.39
C THR A 78 -8.52 6.05 26.47
N ASP A 79 -8.72 6.43 27.72
CA ASP A 79 -8.04 5.80 28.85
C ASP A 79 -8.35 4.29 28.92
N GLY A 80 -7.35 3.49 29.30
CA GLY A 80 -7.44 2.03 29.35
C GLY A 80 -7.49 1.31 28.00
N ARG A 81 -7.37 2.01 26.85
CA ARG A 81 -7.25 1.36 25.53
C ARG A 81 -5.82 1.46 25.01
N ARG A 82 -5.34 0.38 24.40
CA ARG A 82 -4.04 0.37 23.72
C ARG A 82 -4.17 0.96 22.32
N PRO A 83 -3.16 1.70 21.83
CA PRO A 83 -3.07 2.06 20.41
C PRO A 83 -3.11 0.82 19.52
N PHE A 84 -3.57 1.00 18.29
CA PHE A 84 -3.48 -0.06 17.28
C PHE A 84 -2.01 -0.33 16.95
N GLY A 85 -1.57 -1.58 17.13
CA GLY A 85 -0.21 -2.00 16.79
C GLY A 85 -0.07 -2.36 15.30
N VAL A 86 -0.70 -1.56 14.43
CA VAL A 86 -0.69 -1.77 12.97
C VAL A 86 -0.42 -0.46 12.26
N SER A 87 0.48 -0.50 11.30
CA SER A 87 0.59 0.51 10.27
C SER A 87 -0.22 0.06 9.06
N ALA A 88 -0.97 0.98 8.48
CA ALA A 88 -1.95 0.67 7.45
C ALA A 88 -1.66 1.46 6.16
N ALA A 89 -1.90 0.83 5.02
CA ALA A 89 -1.95 1.46 3.72
C ALA A 89 -3.32 1.23 3.10
N VAL A 90 -4.01 2.30 2.73
CA VAL A 90 -5.26 2.24 1.97
C VAL A 90 -4.92 2.49 0.51
N ILE A 91 -5.32 1.56 -0.36
CA ILE A 91 -5.06 1.59 -1.80
C ILE A 91 -6.37 1.39 -2.53
N GLY A 92 -6.62 2.19 -3.56
CA GLY A 92 -7.80 2.02 -4.38
C GLY A 92 -7.84 2.94 -5.58
N ILE A 93 -8.99 2.95 -6.24
CA ILE A 93 -9.29 3.91 -7.31
C ILE A 93 -10.60 4.58 -6.95
N ASP A 94 -10.61 5.90 -6.81
CA ASP A 94 -11.87 6.61 -6.60
C ASP A 94 -12.71 6.58 -7.89
N PRO A 95 -13.97 6.09 -7.82
CA PRO A 95 -14.85 6.00 -8.99
C PRO A 95 -15.35 7.38 -9.44
N ILE A 96 -15.35 8.36 -8.54
CA ILE A 96 -15.82 9.72 -8.76
C ILE A 96 -14.59 10.64 -8.65
N PRO A 97 -14.26 11.47 -9.66
CA PRO A 97 -13.33 12.57 -9.44
C PRO A 97 -13.93 13.42 -8.33
N CYS A 98 -13.18 13.72 -7.29
CA CYS A 98 -13.54 14.74 -6.32
C CYS A 98 -14.18 15.95 -7.04
N LEU A 99 -15.52 16.05 -6.98
CA LEU A 99 -16.28 17.08 -7.65
C LEU A 99 -16.07 18.36 -6.86
N GLY A 100 -15.02 19.10 -7.24
CA GLY A 100 -14.63 20.33 -6.54
C GLY A 100 -13.20 20.77 -6.79
N PHE A 101 -12.63 20.51 -7.98
CA PHE A 101 -11.29 20.98 -8.29
C PHE A 101 -11.24 21.64 -9.67
N ASP A 102 -11.52 22.94 -9.68
CA ASP A 102 -10.99 23.83 -10.70
C ASP A 102 -9.47 23.84 -10.54
N SER A 103 -8.74 23.61 -11.62
CA SER A 103 -7.28 23.48 -11.68
C SER A 103 -6.48 24.71 -11.21
N ASN A 104 -7.15 25.75 -10.68
CA ASN A 104 -6.57 27.05 -10.34
C ASN A 104 -6.87 27.54 -8.91
N MET A 105 -7.40 26.71 -8.00
CA MET A 105 -7.64 27.14 -6.63
C MET A 105 -6.43 26.85 -5.72
N ASN A 106 -5.65 27.89 -5.41
CA ASN A 106 -4.74 27.89 -4.27
C ASN A 106 -5.61 27.78 -3.01
N ILE A 107 -5.69 26.60 -2.41
CA ILE A 107 -6.19 26.46 -1.03
C ILE A 107 -5.13 27.13 -0.15
N ALA A 108 -5.37 28.37 0.24
CA ALA A 108 -4.66 28.98 1.35
C ALA A 108 -5.00 28.13 2.59
N GLY A 109 -4.05 27.29 3.00
CA GLY A 109 -4.11 26.72 4.34
C GLY A 109 -3.97 27.85 5.35
N ASP A 110 -4.81 27.87 6.37
CA ASP A 110 -4.73 28.78 7.53
C ASP A 110 -3.48 28.52 8.42
N ASP A 111 -2.60 27.62 7.98
CA ASP A 111 -1.40 27.19 8.68
C ASP A 111 -0.15 27.60 7.88
N ASP A 112 0.51 28.67 8.33
CA ASP A 112 1.61 29.41 7.70
C ASP A 112 2.93 28.61 7.46
N ARG A 113 2.90 27.27 7.56
CA ARG A 113 4.05 26.38 7.30
C ARG A 113 3.88 25.44 6.10
N THR A 114 2.71 25.38 5.46
CA THR A 114 2.41 24.44 4.36
C THR A 114 2.02 25.15 3.05
N ALA A 115 2.44 26.40 2.86
CA ALA A 115 2.04 27.24 1.73
C ALA A 115 2.60 26.82 0.34
N ASN A 116 3.48 25.81 0.24
CA ASN A 116 4.20 25.49 -0.99
C ASN A 116 4.09 24.02 -1.47
N ARG A 117 3.06 23.28 -1.07
CA ARG A 117 2.78 21.96 -1.66
C ARG A 117 1.41 21.96 -2.28
N SER A 118 1.32 22.40 -3.54
CA SER A 118 0.17 22.14 -4.39
C SER A 118 0.03 20.62 -4.55
N VAL A 119 -0.77 20.00 -3.67
CA VAL A 119 -1.10 18.57 -3.76
C VAL A 119 -2.00 18.42 -4.98
N LYS A 120 -1.39 18.15 -6.13
CA LYS A 120 -2.11 17.85 -7.38
C LYS A 120 -3.00 16.65 -7.14
N LEU A 121 -4.31 16.87 -7.08
CA LEU A 121 -5.27 15.77 -6.98
C LEU A 121 -5.17 14.90 -8.23
N PRO A 122 -5.25 13.57 -8.08
CA PRO A 122 -5.08 12.63 -9.17
C PRO A 122 -6.28 12.74 -10.12
N PRO A 123 -6.08 12.49 -11.42
CA PRO A 123 -7.19 12.42 -12.35
C PRO A 123 -8.16 11.29 -11.95
N PRO A 124 -9.46 11.42 -12.26
CA PRO A 124 -10.43 10.36 -12.02
C PRO A 124 -9.97 9.03 -12.65
N GLY A 125 -10.08 7.95 -11.89
CA GLY A 125 -9.66 6.62 -12.33
C GLY A 125 -8.17 6.32 -12.14
N ALA A 126 -7.38 7.24 -11.58
CA ALA A 126 -6.01 6.95 -11.18
C ALA A 126 -5.98 6.26 -9.80
N PRO A 127 -5.05 5.30 -9.59
CA PRO A 127 -4.86 4.68 -8.29
C PRO A 127 -4.35 5.71 -7.28
N THR A 128 -4.85 5.62 -6.05
CA THR A 128 -4.40 6.45 -4.93
C THR A 128 -3.96 5.56 -3.77
N LEU A 129 -3.00 6.07 -3.02
CA LEU A 129 -2.39 5.41 -1.87
C LEU A 129 -2.32 6.40 -0.71
N TYR A 130 -2.81 5.94 0.45
CA TYR A 130 -2.70 6.63 1.72
C TYR A 130 -2.00 5.72 2.73
N ARG A 131 -1.05 6.26 3.49
CA ARG A 131 -0.40 5.60 4.62
C ARG A 131 -0.97 6.17 5.91
N SER A 132 -1.26 5.31 6.86
CA SER A 132 -1.64 5.68 8.22
C SER A 132 -0.68 5.08 9.24
N ASP A 133 -0.25 5.91 10.18
CA ASP A 133 0.59 5.52 11.30
C ASP A 133 -0.26 5.22 12.55
N PRO A 134 0.22 4.36 13.48
CA PRO A 134 -0.46 4.08 14.75
C PRO A 134 -0.87 5.31 15.57
N GLY A 135 -0.19 6.45 15.37
CA GLY A 135 -0.53 7.72 16.01
C GLY A 135 -1.76 8.42 15.43
N GLY A 136 -2.29 7.93 14.31
CA GLY A 136 -3.46 8.46 13.61
C GLY A 136 -3.16 9.51 12.55
N THR A 137 -1.88 9.76 12.25
CA THR A 137 -1.46 10.59 11.11
C THR A 137 -1.71 9.84 9.81
N VAL A 138 -2.30 10.52 8.84
CA VAL A 138 -2.64 9.96 7.53
C VAL A 138 -2.03 10.85 6.45
N ASP A 139 -1.20 10.25 5.60
CA ASP A 139 -0.55 10.93 4.50
C ASP A 139 -0.86 10.25 3.17
N ARG A 140 -1.06 11.06 2.13
CA ARG A 140 -1.05 10.56 0.76
C ARG A 140 0.37 10.26 0.34
N CYS A 141 0.59 9.12 -0.31
CA CYS A 141 1.91 8.71 -0.80
C CYS A 141 1.84 8.24 -2.25
N ASP A 142 2.91 8.44 -3.01
CA ASP A 142 3.07 7.83 -4.34
C ASP A 142 3.57 6.38 -4.22
N TYR A 143 4.39 6.12 -3.20
CA TYR A 143 4.87 4.79 -2.81
C TYR A 143 4.97 4.71 -1.28
N CYS A 144 4.83 3.52 -0.74
CA CYS A 144 4.91 3.27 0.69
C CYS A 144 5.48 1.87 0.95
N ALA A 145 6.30 1.74 1.99
CA ALA A 145 6.69 0.47 2.56
C ALA A 145 6.31 0.45 4.05
N ILE A 146 5.83 -0.70 4.53
CA ILE A 146 5.37 -0.85 5.91
C ILE A 146 5.91 -2.16 6.49
N GLY A 147 6.37 -2.11 7.74
CA GLY A 147 6.81 -3.29 8.50
C GLY A 147 8.33 -3.42 8.57
N ARG A 148 8.80 -4.63 8.87
CA ARG A 148 10.23 -4.93 8.98
C ARG A 148 10.91 -4.77 7.62
N GLY A 149 12.02 -4.04 7.57
CA GLY A 149 12.74 -3.76 6.32
C GLY A 149 12.13 -2.66 5.46
N ALA A 150 11.10 -1.95 5.95
CA ALA A 150 10.47 -0.84 5.24
C ALA A 150 11.46 0.28 4.87
N GLU A 151 12.43 0.59 5.74
CA GLU A 151 13.44 1.62 5.49
C GLU A 151 14.32 1.28 4.28
N LYS A 152 14.90 0.07 4.24
CA LYS A 152 15.70 -0.40 3.10
C LYS A 152 14.87 -0.49 1.82
N ALA A 153 13.61 -0.94 1.92
CA ALA A 153 12.70 -0.99 0.79
C ALA A 153 12.36 0.42 0.26
N MET A 154 12.13 1.40 1.14
CA MET A 154 11.94 2.79 0.75
C MET A 154 13.19 3.38 0.10
N GLY A 155 14.38 3.15 0.65
CA GLY A 155 15.63 3.62 0.06
C GLY A 155 15.86 3.08 -1.36
N ALA A 156 15.53 1.81 -1.58
CA ALA A 156 15.57 1.20 -2.92
C ALA A 156 14.55 1.84 -3.88
N LEU A 157 13.31 2.06 -3.43
CA LEU A 157 12.26 2.71 -4.21
C LEU A 157 12.63 4.15 -4.58
N GLU A 158 13.13 4.92 -3.62
CA GLU A 158 13.55 6.31 -3.82
C GLU A 158 14.66 6.42 -4.86
N SER A 159 15.65 5.53 -4.83
CA SER A 159 16.73 5.51 -5.82
C SER A 159 16.18 5.32 -7.22
N ILE A 160 15.29 4.34 -7.42
CA ILE A 160 14.74 4.01 -8.74
C ILE A 160 13.83 5.14 -9.24
N MET A 161 13.03 5.73 -8.35
CA MET A 161 12.11 6.80 -8.73
C MET A 161 12.85 8.09 -9.11
N LYS A 162 13.98 8.39 -8.45
CA LYS A 162 14.86 9.49 -8.85
C LYS A 162 15.42 9.28 -10.26
N ASP A 163 15.88 8.06 -10.55
CA ASP A 163 16.39 7.70 -11.87
C ASP A 163 15.29 7.80 -12.95
N TYR A 164 14.05 7.39 -12.63
CA TYR A 164 12.91 7.50 -13.54
C TYR A 164 12.56 8.96 -13.88
N ASN A 165 12.40 9.81 -12.87
CA ASN A 165 12.08 11.23 -13.06
C ASN A 165 13.15 11.98 -13.87
N SER A 166 14.40 11.52 -13.84
CA SER A 166 15.47 12.10 -14.65
C SER A 166 15.39 11.76 -16.14
N LYS A 167 14.81 10.59 -16.49
CA LYS A 167 14.73 10.09 -17.88
C LYS A 167 13.51 10.61 -18.64
N ASP A 168 12.39 10.86 -17.94
CA ASP A 168 11.12 11.33 -18.52
C ASP A 168 11.25 12.69 -19.24
N ASN A 169 12.31 13.44 -18.97
CA ASN A 169 12.60 14.72 -19.64
C ASN A 169 13.26 14.58 -21.03
N THR A 170 13.51 13.37 -21.55
CA THR A 170 14.39 13.23 -22.74
C THR A 170 13.86 12.43 -23.93
N ASN A 171 12.90 11.49 -23.85
CA ASN A 171 12.50 10.71 -25.04
C ASN A 171 11.06 10.16 -24.97
N GLU A 172 10.19 10.52 -25.94
CA GLU A 172 8.74 10.22 -25.93
C GLU A 172 8.32 8.90 -26.66
N ASP A 173 9.22 8.16 -27.31
CA ASP A 173 8.79 7.13 -28.31
C ASP A 173 9.00 5.65 -27.95
N GLU A 174 9.50 5.30 -26.76
CA GLU A 174 9.76 3.90 -26.33
C GLU A 174 8.93 3.48 -25.07
N GLY A 175 7.74 4.05 -24.88
CA GLY A 175 7.05 4.08 -23.58
C GLY A 175 6.60 2.74 -22.97
N LEU A 176 6.22 1.74 -23.77
CA LEU A 176 5.55 0.53 -23.22
C LEU A 176 6.51 -0.63 -22.86
N SER A 177 7.68 -0.72 -23.50
CA SER A 177 8.72 -1.69 -23.14
C SER A 177 9.52 -1.20 -21.91
N THR A 178 9.78 0.10 -21.87
CA THR A 178 10.48 0.78 -20.78
C THR A 178 9.68 0.72 -19.47
N GLU A 179 8.38 1.03 -19.49
CA GLU A 179 7.51 0.92 -18.30
C GLU A 179 7.51 -0.48 -17.69
N ARG A 180 7.40 -1.53 -18.51
CA ARG A 180 7.42 -2.91 -18.02
C ARG A 180 8.77 -3.28 -17.42
N HIS A 181 9.86 -2.85 -18.06
CA HIS A 181 11.20 -3.10 -17.56
C HIS A 181 11.43 -2.40 -16.21
N ILE A 182 10.98 -1.16 -16.08
CA ILE A 182 11.06 -0.39 -14.83
C ILE A 182 10.26 -1.07 -13.72
N LEU A 183 9.04 -1.54 -14.00
CA LEU A 183 8.23 -2.26 -13.01
C LEU A 183 8.89 -3.57 -12.56
N ALA A 184 9.49 -4.32 -13.48
CA ALA A 184 10.21 -5.55 -13.14
C ALA A 184 11.42 -5.25 -12.25
N GLU A 185 12.17 -4.21 -12.60
CA GLU A 185 13.33 -3.74 -11.84
C GLU A 185 12.94 -3.29 -10.43
N VAL A 186 11.85 -2.53 -10.29
CA VAL A 186 11.30 -2.11 -9.00
C VAL A 186 10.97 -3.32 -8.12
N ILE A 187 10.23 -4.28 -8.67
CA ILE A 187 9.84 -5.50 -7.92
C ILE A 187 11.09 -6.25 -7.45
N ALA A 188 12.06 -6.47 -8.33
CA ALA A 188 13.28 -7.22 -8.01
C ALA A 188 14.15 -6.51 -6.96
N LYS A 189 14.39 -5.20 -7.13
CA LYS A 189 15.21 -4.41 -6.18
C LYS A 189 14.57 -4.30 -4.81
N VAL A 190 13.27 -4.03 -4.74
CA VAL A 190 12.54 -3.95 -3.46
C VAL A 190 12.51 -5.31 -2.76
N ALA A 191 12.25 -6.38 -3.50
CA ALA A 191 12.26 -7.73 -2.92
C ALA A 191 13.66 -8.12 -2.41
N THR A 192 14.71 -7.76 -3.13
CA THR A 192 16.10 -8.00 -2.70
C THR A 192 16.46 -7.17 -1.45
N ALA A 193 16.02 -5.91 -1.39
CA ALA A 193 16.19 -5.06 -0.21
C ALA A 193 15.45 -5.62 1.02
N ALA A 194 14.26 -6.19 0.82
CA ALA A 194 13.50 -6.85 1.87
C ALA A 194 14.24 -8.09 2.40
N PHE A 195 14.83 -8.91 1.52
CA PHE A 195 15.66 -10.06 1.93
C PHE A 195 16.89 -9.64 2.73
N ASN A 196 17.62 -8.61 2.30
CA ASN A 196 18.87 -8.17 2.93
C ASN A 196 18.66 -7.31 4.21
N SER A 197 17.43 -7.20 4.72
CA SER A 197 17.14 -6.37 5.89
C SER A 197 17.59 -6.97 7.23
N GLU A 198 18.19 -8.15 7.22
CA GLU A 198 18.60 -8.98 8.37
C GLU A 198 19.89 -8.56 9.13
N GLY A 199 20.26 -7.27 9.14
CA GLY A 199 21.54 -6.84 9.74
C GLY A 199 21.47 -6.03 11.03
N ASP A 200 20.34 -5.40 11.37
CA ASP A 200 20.26 -4.53 12.54
C ASP A 200 19.48 -5.22 13.67
N SER A 201 20.17 -6.08 14.40
CA SER A 201 19.78 -6.39 15.78
C SER A 201 19.96 -5.10 16.61
N PRO A 202 18.96 -4.64 17.38
CA PRO A 202 19.22 -3.59 18.36
C PRO A 202 20.24 -4.13 19.37
N SER A 203 21.32 -3.41 19.55
CA SER A 203 22.30 -3.63 20.62
C SER A 203 21.60 -3.56 21.97
N ALA A 204 21.22 -4.70 22.54
CA ALA A 204 20.85 -4.85 23.93
C ALA A 204 21.12 -6.30 24.38
N GLU A 205 22.28 -6.43 25.02
CA GLU A 205 22.66 -7.37 26.08
C GLU A 205 22.58 -8.88 25.80
N GLU A 206 23.75 -9.49 26.02
CA GLU A 206 24.05 -10.91 26.07
C GLU A 206 23.09 -11.67 27.00
N ASP A 207 22.55 -12.78 26.49
CA ASP A 207 22.29 -14.07 27.15
C ASP A 207 20.96 -14.67 26.68
N ASN A 208 21.07 -15.56 25.68
CA ASN A 208 20.47 -16.90 25.66
C ASN A 208 20.74 -17.54 24.30
N ASP A 209 21.63 -18.53 24.29
CA ASP A 209 21.81 -19.47 23.18
C ASP A 209 20.50 -20.21 22.92
N VAL A 210 19.74 -19.75 21.93
CA VAL A 210 18.76 -20.55 21.22
C VAL A 210 19.23 -20.54 19.78
N ASP A 211 19.80 -21.67 19.33
CA ASP A 211 20.05 -21.95 17.92
C ASP A 211 18.70 -21.90 17.17
N ILE A 212 18.31 -20.73 16.70
CA ILE A 212 17.20 -20.59 15.76
C ILE A 212 17.73 -21.10 14.42
N ASP A 213 17.23 -22.27 14.02
CA ASP A 213 17.50 -22.90 12.74
C ASP A 213 17.16 -21.92 11.59
N ASP A 214 18.18 -21.22 11.10
CA ASP A 214 18.14 -20.19 10.05
C ASP A 214 17.99 -20.81 8.64
N SER A 215 17.57 -22.08 8.57
CA SER A 215 17.53 -22.85 7.32
C SER A 215 16.21 -22.82 6.55
N MET A 216 15.18 -22.11 7.03
CA MET A 216 13.98 -21.93 6.21
C MET A 216 14.20 -20.83 5.16
N PRO A 217 14.11 -21.15 3.85
CA PRO A 217 14.24 -20.14 2.81
C PRO A 217 13.12 -19.11 2.98
N ARG A 218 13.49 -17.84 3.17
CA ARG A 218 12.52 -16.76 3.21
C ARG A 218 11.77 -16.71 1.88
N VAL A 219 10.44 -16.68 1.98
CA VAL A 219 9.56 -16.62 0.82
C VAL A 219 8.75 -15.33 0.85
N LEU A 220 8.58 -14.70 -0.31
CA LEU A 220 7.79 -13.48 -0.46
C LEU A 220 6.51 -13.75 -1.26
N ASP A 221 5.41 -13.13 -0.82
CA ASP A 221 4.18 -13.07 -1.60
C ASP A 221 4.11 -11.70 -2.29
N ILE A 222 4.15 -11.68 -3.62
CA ILE A 222 4.11 -10.45 -4.41
C ILE A 222 2.71 -10.30 -5.00
N TRP A 223 2.05 -9.20 -4.65
CA TRP A 223 0.75 -8.82 -5.16
C TRP A 223 0.93 -7.71 -6.19
N PHE A 224 0.48 -7.96 -7.42
CA PHE A 224 0.47 -6.99 -8.49
C PHE A 224 -0.97 -6.62 -8.82
N ILE A 225 -1.28 -5.33 -8.70
CA ILE A 225 -2.61 -4.78 -8.95
C ILE A 225 -2.47 -3.87 -10.16
N SER A 226 -3.18 -4.20 -11.24
CA SER A 226 -3.17 -3.38 -12.45
C SER A 226 -4.57 -2.93 -12.84
N THR A 227 -4.63 -1.71 -13.36
CA THR A 227 -5.85 -1.02 -13.72
C THR A 227 -5.71 -0.64 -15.19
N GLY A 228 -6.64 -1.07 -16.03
CA GLY A 228 -6.52 -0.89 -17.48
C GLY A 228 -7.62 0.01 -18.05
N PRO A 229 -7.38 0.74 -19.14
CA PRO A 229 -8.41 1.54 -19.82
C PRO A 229 -9.56 0.68 -20.35
N LYS A 230 -9.32 -0.61 -20.60
CA LYS A 230 -10.33 -1.61 -20.99
C LYS A 230 -11.23 -2.06 -19.82
N ASN A 231 -10.80 -1.84 -18.59
CA ASN A 231 -11.51 -2.21 -17.36
C ASN A 231 -11.84 -0.94 -16.55
N ARG A 232 -12.62 -0.02 -17.11
CA ARG A 232 -13.07 1.19 -16.38
C ARG A 232 -13.79 0.77 -15.09
N GLY A 233 -13.15 1.01 -13.95
CA GLY A 233 -13.65 0.65 -12.61
C GLY A 233 -13.26 -0.76 -12.11
N GLY A 234 -12.50 -1.54 -12.88
CA GLY A 234 -12.07 -2.89 -12.49
C GLY A 234 -10.56 -3.01 -12.30
N ALA A 235 -10.13 -3.39 -11.09
CA ALA A 235 -8.74 -3.74 -10.80
C ALA A 235 -8.50 -5.24 -11.04
N ARG A 236 -7.39 -5.59 -11.70
CA ARG A 236 -6.92 -6.97 -11.86
C ARG A 236 -5.87 -7.27 -10.79
N PHE A 237 -6.08 -8.36 -10.06
CA PHE A 237 -5.17 -8.84 -9.03
C PHE A 237 -4.40 -10.06 -9.53
N ARG A 238 -3.07 -9.97 -9.57
CA ARG A 238 -2.16 -11.09 -9.82
C ARG A 238 -1.31 -11.31 -8.58
N VAL A 239 -1.09 -12.57 -8.23
CA VAL A 239 -0.29 -12.91 -7.05
C VAL A 239 0.74 -13.97 -7.41
N ALA A 240 1.99 -13.68 -7.09
CA ALA A 240 3.06 -14.66 -7.05
C ALA A 240 3.26 -15.05 -5.59
N ARG A 241 2.84 -16.27 -5.23
CA ARG A 241 3.04 -16.79 -3.86
C ARG A 241 4.34 -17.54 -3.73
N SER A 242 4.92 -17.45 -2.54
CA SER A 242 6.12 -18.17 -2.12
C SER A 242 7.29 -18.02 -3.09
N VAL A 243 7.66 -16.77 -3.38
CA VAL A 243 8.77 -16.42 -4.29
C VAL A 243 10.07 -16.43 -3.50
N ASN A 244 11.02 -17.26 -3.95
CA ASN A 244 12.39 -17.31 -3.45
C ASN A 244 13.26 -16.29 -4.20
N ARG A 245 14.43 -15.97 -3.63
CA ARG A 245 15.43 -15.07 -4.25
C ARG A 245 15.82 -15.49 -5.67
N GLU A 246 16.01 -16.78 -5.91
CA GLU A 246 16.41 -17.32 -7.23
C GLU A 246 15.29 -17.27 -8.27
N SER A 247 14.02 -17.35 -7.83
CA SER A 247 12.84 -17.31 -8.70
C SER A 247 12.27 -15.90 -8.89
N MET A 248 12.95 -14.87 -8.38
CA MET A 248 12.43 -13.50 -8.31
C MET A 248 12.25 -12.89 -9.70
N ASP A 249 13.25 -13.03 -10.56
CA ASP A 249 13.25 -12.43 -11.91
C ASP A 249 12.18 -13.10 -12.79
N GLU A 250 12.05 -14.43 -12.72
CA GLU A 250 10.98 -15.15 -13.44
C GLU A 250 9.59 -14.76 -12.91
N ALA A 251 9.45 -14.52 -11.61
CA ALA A 251 8.19 -14.10 -11.00
C ALA A 251 7.80 -12.67 -11.39
N SER A 252 8.76 -11.74 -11.43
CA SER A 252 8.51 -10.34 -11.78
C SER A 252 8.06 -10.21 -13.24
N GLU A 253 8.72 -10.90 -14.18
CA GLU A 253 8.33 -10.93 -15.59
C GLU A 253 6.93 -11.52 -15.79
N LYS A 254 6.64 -12.65 -15.14
CA LYS A 254 5.32 -13.32 -15.24
C LYS A 254 4.18 -12.54 -14.59
N LEU A 255 4.46 -11.66 -13.62
CA LEU A 255 3.44 -10.81 -13.00
C LEU A 255 3.02 -9.67 -13.94
N ILE A 256 3.96 -9.16 -14.73
CA ILE A 256 3.75 -8.01 -15.60
C ILE A 256 3.06 -8.42 -16.91
N GLN A 257 3.32 -9.63 -17.42
CA GLN A 257 2.66 -10.23 -18.60
C GLN A 257 1.16 -10.43 -18.38
#